data_AF-A0A5W8C731-F1
#
_entry.id   AF-A0A5W8C731-F1
#
_cell.length_a   1.000
_cell.length_b   1.000
_cell.length_c   1.000
_cell.angle_alpha   90.00
_cell.angle_beta   90.00
_cell.angle_gamma   90.00
#
_symmetry.space_group_name_H-M   'P 1'
#
loop_
_entity.id
_entity.type
_entity.pdbx_description
1 polymer ?
#
loop_
_entity_poly.entity_id
_entity_poly.type
_entity_poly.pdbx_seq_one_letter_code
_entity_poly.pdbx_strand_id
1 'polypeptide(L)'
;MAQPLSNPTDVNSEINAQDFMLRQFLGKHVFITLGQVVAVEGEFIDVRPMVMGVAADGSPVEHEVIYNLPVWRLQGGSNAVIMPPHVGDIGFLGICDRDISAVKATRQAAMPGSKRTHNYADAIWLGGVLNGAPVQFVEFADNQIRVISPWKVEISAPEGIVNASKSFTVNSPKIALNGDAAVSQGLNVTGQSELSGGAQIGGIDFGYHVHSGVKSGGSTTQGPQ
;
A
#
# COMPACT_ATOMS: atom_id res chain seq x y z
N MET A 1 -42.17 25.86 -42.18
CA MET A 1 -40.78 26.09 -41.73
C MET A 1 -40.79 26.05 -40.21
N ALA A 2 -40.12 25.08 -39.60
CA ALA A 2 -40.03 25.00 -38.15
C ALA A 2 -39.18 26.19 -37.65
N GLN A 3 -39.72 26.98 -36.72
CA GLN A 3 -38.95 28.02 -36.06
C GLN A 3 -37.80 27.37 -35.26
N PRO A 4 -36.59 27.94 -35.30
CA PRO A 4 -35.51 27.47 -34.45
C PRO A 4 -35.89 27.70 -32.99
N LEU A 5 -35.76 26.66 -32.17
CA LEU A 5 -36.24 26.59 -30.79
C LEU A 5 -35.40 27.41 -29.77
N SER A 6 -34.36 28.13 -30.20
CA SER A 6 -33.68 29.12 -29.36
C SER A 6 -32.73 30.01 -30.16
N ASN A 7 -32.74 31.31 -29.87
CA ASN A 7 -31.75 32.26 -30.34
C ASN A 7 -30.73 32.48 -29.19
N PRO A 8 -29.41 32.35 -29.42
CA PRO A 8 -28.39 32.41 -28.35
C PRO A 8 -28.30 33.74 -27.57
N THR A 9 -29.05 34.76 -27.98
CA THR A 9 -29.04 36.11 -27.41
C THR A 9 -30.25 36.42 -26.51
N ASP A 10 -31.22 35.50 -26.38
CA ASP A 10 -32.37 35.71 -25.51
C ASP A 10 -31.99 35.49 -24.04
N VAL A 11 -31.73 36.58 -23.33
CA VAL A 11 -31.36 36.59 -21.90
C VAL A 11 -32.54 36.34 -20.95
N ASN A 12 -33.79 36.46 -21.43
CA ASN A 12 -35.02 36.31 -20.65
C ASN A 12 -35.95 35.23 -21.23
N SER A 13 -35.43 34.02 -21.46
CA SER A 13 -36.26 32.88 -21.88
C SER A 13 -36.56 31.94 -20.70
N GLU A 14 -37.72 31.27 -20.75
CA GLU A 14 -38.09 30.22 -19.79
C GLU A 14 -37.06 29.08 -19.75
N ILE A 15 -36.37 28.84 -20.88
CA ILE A 15 -35.27 27.89 -21.00
C ILE A 15 -34.08 28.29 -20.10
N ASN A 16 -33.73 29.58 -20.02
CA ASN A 16 -32.66 30.04 -19.14
C ASN A 16 -33.04 29.88 -17.66
N ALA A 17 -34.31 30.11 -17.32
CA ALA A 17 -34.79 29.89 -15.95
C ALA A 17 -34.76 28.40 -15.58
N GLN A 18 -35.14 27.51 -16.50
CA GLN A 18 -35.04 26.06 -16.32
C GLN A 18 -33.59 25.60 -16.22
N ASP A 19 -32.68 26.09 -17.08
CA ASP A 19 -31.24 25.80 -17.01
C ASP A 19 -30.65 26.24 -15.67
N PHE A 20 -30.99 27.44 -15.21
CA PHE A 20 -30.57 27.94 -13.90
C PHE A 20 -31.07 27.05 -12.76
N MET A 21 -32.35 26.65 -12.77
CA MET A 21 -32.91 25.74 -11.76
C MET A 21 -32.21 24.37 -11.76
N LEU A 22 -31.93 23.81 -12.93
CA LEU A 22 -31.21 22.53 -13.06
C LEU A 22 -29.78 22.64 -12.54
N ARG A 23 -29.06 23.73 -12.87
CA ARG A 23 -27.71 23.99 -12.35
C ARG A 23 -27.69 24.16 -10.84
N GLN A 24 -28.67 24.90 -10.29
CA GLN A 24 -28.82 25.05 -8.84
C GLN A 24 -29.14 23.72 -8.16
N PHE A 25 -29.95 22.85 -8.79
CA PHE A 25 -30.26 21.53 -8.28
C PHE A 25 -29.02 20.61 -8.29
N LEU A 26 -28.29 20.56 -9.40
CA LEU A 26 -27.06 19.76 -9.51
C LEU A 26 -25.95 20.29 -8.60
N GLY A 27 -25.78 21.61 -8.51
CA GLY A 27 -24.76 22.26 -7.68
C GLY A 27 -24.92 22.04 -6.17
N LYS A 28 -26.10 21.58 -5.71
CA LYS A 28 -26.30 21.18 -4.30
C LYS A 28 -25.76 19.79 -3.98
N HIS A 29 -25.50 18.96 -4.97
CA HIS A 29 -25.02 17.59 -4.79
C HIS A 29 -23.51 17.53 -4.96
N VAL A 30 -22.84 16.74 -4.12
CA VAL A 30 -21.40 16.50 -4.22
C VAL A 30 -21.17 15.03 -4.55
N PHE A 31 -20.36 14.76 -5.56
CA PHE A 31 -20.15 13.39 -6.05
C PHE A 31 -18.76 12.86 -5.68
N ILE A 32 -17.73 13.62 -6.03
CA ILE A 32 -16.33 13.29 -5.75
C ILE A 32 -15.60 14.60 -5.46
N THR A 33 -14.72 14.60 -4.45
CA THR A 33 -13.84 15.74 -4.18
C THR A 33 -12.48 15.29 -3.66
N LEU A 34 -11.57 16.24 -3.47
CA LEU A 34 -10.31 16.06 -2.76
C LEU A 34 -10.47 16.49 -1.30
N GLY A 35 -9.91 15.70 -0.40
CA GLY A 35 -9.88 16.00 1.02
C GLY A 35 -8.50 15.74 1.62
N GLN A 36 -8.22 16.42 2.74
CA GLN A 36 -7.04 16.20 3.55
C GLN A 36 -7.42 15.55 4.88
N VAL A 37 -6.69 14.51 5.27
CA VAL A 37 -6.88 13.80 6.54
C VAL A 37 -6.49 14.69 7.72
N VAL A 38 -7.40 14.83 8.68
CA VAL A 38 -7.22 15.63 9.90
C VAL A 38 -6.95 14.72 11.11
N ALA A 39 -7.63 13.57 11.18
CA ALA A 39 -7.46 12.59 12.25
C ALA A 39 -7.66 11.17 11.72
N VAL A 40 -7.02 10.19 12.38
CA VAL A 40 -7.12 8.76 12.03
C VAL A 40 -7.46 7.96 13.29
N GLU A 41 -8.56 7.21 13.22
CA GLU A 41 -9.06 6.36 14.30
C GLU A 41 -9.39 4.96 13.76
N GLY A 42 -8.41 4.06 13.80
CA GLY A 42 -8.58 2.68 13.34
C GLY A 42 -8.87 2.59 11.84
N GLU A 43 -10.08 2.14 11.48
CA GLU A 43 -10.54 2.01 10.07
C GLU A 43 -11.28 3.27 9.56
N PHE A 44 -11.37 4.30 10.39
CA PHE A 44 -12.06 5.55 10.09
C PHE A 44 -11.12 6.75 10.16
N ILE A 45 -11.47 7.80 9.42
CA ILE A 45 -10.72 9.05 9.39
C ILE A 45 -11.66 10.24 9.44
N ASP A 46 -11.13 11.37 9.89
CA ASP A 46 -11.75 12.67 9.73
C ASP A 46 -11.04 13.42 8.62
N VAL A 47 -11.80 14.06 7.73
CA VAL A 47 -11.26 14.70 6.53
C VAL A 47 -11.86 16.09 6.34
N ARG A 48 -11.04 17.03 5.90
CA ARG A 48 -11.50 18.34 5.45
C ARG A 48 -11.45 18.42 3.91
N PRO A 49 -12.56 18.68 3.21
CA PRO A 49 -12.54 18.97 1.77
C PRO A 49 -11.62 20.16 1.45
N MET A 50 -10.83 20.03 0.39
CA MET A 50 -9.81 21.04 0.05
C MET A 50 -10.28 22.08 -0.96
N VAL A 51 -11.23 21.74 -1.82
CA VAL A 51 -11.82 22.70 -2.76
C VAL A 51 -12.81 23.57 -2.00
N MET A 52 -12.47 24.84 -1.82
CA MET A 52 -13.29 25.78 -1.04
C MET A 52 -14.61 26.12 -1.76
N GLY A 53 -15.63 26.42 -0.98
CA GLY A 53 -16.83 27.09 -1.48
C GLY A 53 -16.56 28.54 -1.82
N VAL A 54 -17.47 29.14 -2.59
CA VAL A 54 -17.44 30.57 -2.94
C VAL A 54 -18.75 31.18 -2.48
N ALA A 55 -18.67 32.18 -1.60
CA ALA A 55 -19.84 32.93 -1.13
C ALA A 55 -20.38 33.85 -2.24
N ALA A 56 -21.58 34.40 -2.04
CA ALA A 56 -22.22 35.28 -3.02
C ALA A 56 -21.40 36.54 -3.38
N ASP A 57 -20.54 36.99 -2.47
CA ASP A 57 -19.62 38.12 -2.66
C ASP A 57 -18.26 37.71 -3.26
N GLY A 58 -18.08 36.43 -3.59
CA GLY A 58 -16.84 35.88 -4.14
C GLY A 58 -15.79 35.47 -3.09
N SER A 59 -16.07 35.64 -1.80
CA SER A 59 -15.14 35.25 -0.73
C SER A 59 -15.06 33.72 -0.57
N PRO A 60 -13.88 33.18 -0.19
CA PRO A 60 -13.73 31.75 0.03
C PRO A 60 -14.45 31.30 1.30
N VAL A 61 -15.10 30.14 1.24
CA VAL A 61 -15.74 29.49 2.38
C VAL A 61 -15.05 28.15 2.62
N GLU A 62 -14.38 28.03 3.77
CA GLU A 62 -13.74 26.78 4.18
C GLU A 62 -14.79 25.73 4.55
N HIS A 63 -14.50 24.47 4.22
CA HIS A 63 -15.35 23.36 4.63
C HIS A 63 -15.06 22.94 6.08
N GLU A 64 -16.13 22.56 6.78
CA GLU A 64 -16.00 21.90 8.08
C GLU A 64 -15.33 20.52 7.95
N VAL A 65 -14.83 20.02 9.07
CA VAL A 65 -14.30 18.66 9.14
C VAL A 65 -15.46 17.67 9.04
N ILE A 66 -15.29 16.69 8.18
CA ILE A 66 -16.22 15.58 8.02
C ILE A 66 -15.69 14.42 8.85
N TYR A 67 -16.51 13.93 9.77
CA TYR A 67 -16.10 12.95 10.75
C TYR A 67 -16.39 11.51 10.33
N ASN A 68 -15.58 10.59 10.83
CA ASN A 68 -15.85 9.15 10.83
C ASN A 68 -16.07 8.55 9.43
N LEU A 69 -15.26 8.96 8.45
CA LEU A 69 -15.32 8.42 7.09
C LEU A 69 -14.60 7.07 7.02
N PRO A 70 -15.21 6.03 6.43
CA PRO A 70 -14.56 4.75 6.25
C PRO A 70 -13.46 4.84 5.19
N VAL A 71 -12.37 4.12 5.43
CA VAL A 71 -11.24 4.00 4.52
C VAL A 71 -11.43 2.81 3.58
N TRP A 72 -11.37 3.06 2.28
CA TRP A 72 -11.32 1.99 1.28
C TRP A 72 -9.99 1.24 1.39
N ARG A 73 -10.09 -0.09 1.36
CA ARG A 73 -8.95 -1.01 1.33
C ARG A 73 -9.06 -1.88 0.09
N LEU A 74 -7.96 -2.07 -0.62
CA LEU A 74 -7.89 -3.04 -1.70
C LEU A 74 -7.96 -4.45 -1.10
N GLN A 75 -9.18 -4.99 -0.99
CA GLN A 75 -9.49 -6.22 -0.27
C GLN A 75 -10.42 -7.11 -1.08
N GLY A 76 -10.16 -8.42 -1.04
CA GLY A 76 -11.04 -9.47 -1.56
C GLY A 76 -11.10 -10.64 -0.56
N GLY A 77 -12.30 -10.92 -0.02
CA GLY A 77 -12.44 -11.88 1.07
C GLY A 77 -11.59 -11.48 2.28
N SER A 78 -10.75 -12.41 2.75
CA SER A 78 -9.78 -12.18 3.84
C SER A 78 -8.42 -11.62 3.40
N ASN A 79 -8.22 -11.38 2.09
CA ASN A 79 -6.94 -10.96 1.53
C ASN A 79 -6.95 -9.45 1.26
N ALA A 80 -5.88 -8.73 1.60
CA ALA A 80 -5.82 -7.29 1.41
C ALA A 80 -4.42 -6.75 1.16
N VAL A 81 -4.35 -5.64 0.44
CA VAL A 81 -3.23 -4.68 0.50
C VAL A 81 -3.64 -3.59 1.49
N ILE A 82 -2.88 -3.47 2.58
CA ILE A 82 -3.20 -2.56 3.69
C ILE A 82 -2.26 -1.36 3.63
N MET A 83 -2.82 -0.18 3.36
CA MET A 83 -2.10 1.09 3.33
C MET A 83 -2.93 2.12 4.11
N PRO A 84 -2.79 2.16 5.45
CA PRO A 84 -3.56 3.09 6.28
C PRO A 84 -3.18 4.54 5.97
N PRO A 85 -4.17 5.45 5.89
CA PRO A 85 -3.88 6.88 5.75
C PRO A 85 -3.24 7.45 7.01
N HIS A 86 -2.50 8.54 6.85
CA HIS A 86 -1.91 9.34 7.92
C HIS A 86 -2.49 10.75 7.92
N VAL A 87 -2.40 11.42 9.07
CA VAL A 87 -2.77 12.84 9.18
C VAL A 87 -1.95 13.67 8.20
N GLY A 88 -2.64 14.53 7.45
CA GLY A 88 -2.04 15.36 6.40
C GLY A 88 -2.11 14.75 5.00
N ASP A 89 -2.40 13.46 4.86
CA ASP A 89 -2.56 12.82 3.54
C ASP A 89 -3.69 13.49 2.76
N ILE A 90 -3.46 13.69 1.47
CA ILE A 90 -4.45 14.18 0.51
C ILE A 90 -4.97 12.99 -0.28
N GLY A 91 -6.27 12.97 -0.58
CA GLY A 91 -6.92 11.83 -1.21
C GLY A 91 -8.29 12.13 -1.78
N PHE A 92 -8.84 11.12 -2.44
CA PHE A 92 -10.16 11.18 -3.04
C PHE A 92 -11.25 10.80 -2.05
N LEU A 93 -12.31 11.59 -2.00
CA LEU A 93 -13.55 11.28 -1.32
C LEU A 93 -14.60 10.89 -2.39
N GLY A 94 -15.08 9.66 -2.34
CA GLY A 94 -16.24 9.21 -3.13
C GLY A 94 -17.51 9.33 -2.31
N ILE A 95 -18.48 10.11 -2.76
CA ILE A 95 -19.69 10.41 -2.00
C ILE A 95 -20.81 9.47 -2.44
N CYS A 96 -21.40 8.76 -1.49
CA CYS A 96 -22.51 7.85 -1.76
C CYS A 96 -23.80 8.60 -2.09
N ASP A 97 -24.65 7.97 -2.91
CA ASP A 97 -25.95 8.51 -3.30
C ASP A 97 -26.90 8.70 -2.11
N ARG A 98 -26.73 7.92 -1.03
CA ARG A 98 -27.61 7.85 0.14
C ARG A 98 -26.83 7.73 1.44
N ASP A 99 -27.54 7.98 2.54
CA ASP A 99 -27.03 7.80 3.90
C ASP A 99 -26.52 6.36 4.13
N ILE A 100 -25.24 6.23 4.46
CA ILE A 100 -24.57 4.93 4.68
C ILE A 100 -24.34 4.60 6.16
N SER A 101 -24.82 5.41 7.10
CA SER A 101 -24.55 5.26 8.53
C SER A 101 -24.92 3.87 9.08
N ALA A 102 -26.10 3.36 8.72
CA ALA A 102 -26.58 2.06 9.16
C ALA A 102 -25.74 0.90 8.56
N VAL A 103 -25.35 1.00 7.29
CA VAL A 103 -24.51 -0.01 6.64
C VAL A 103 -23.10 0.00 7.23
N LYS A 104 -22.54 1.19 7.51
CA LYS A 104 -21.24 1.33 8.19
C LYS A 104 -21.22 0.66 9.56
N ALA A 105 -22.28 0.86 10.35
CA ALA A 105 -22.37 0.31 11.70
C ALA A 105 -22.61 -1.21 11.72
N THR A 106 -23.47 -1.71 10.83
CA THR A 106 -23.94 -3.10 10.89
C THR A 106 -23.24 -4.05 9.93
N ARG A 107 -22.61 -3.50 8.86
CA ARG A 107 -22.08 -4.27 7.73
C ARG A 107 -23.13 -5.17 7.05
N GLN A 108 -24.40 -4.77 7.11
CA GLN A 108 -25.54 -5.46 6.53
C GLN A 108 -26.35 -4.53 5.61
N ALA A 109 -27.22 -5.11 4.79
CA ALA A 109 -28.20 -4.33 4.04
C ALA A 109 -29.12 -3.59 5.01
N ALA A 110 -29.26 -2.28 4.82
CA ALA A 110 -30.07 -1.42 5.68
C ALA A 110 -30.74 -0.30 4.87
N MET A 111 -31.87 0.20 5.36
CA MET A 111 -32.48 1.41 4.83
C MET A 111 -31.61 2.63 5.18
N PRO A 112 -31.61 3.70 4.35
CA PRO A 112 -30.90 4.93 4.66
C PRO A 112 -31.38 5.52 6.00
N GLY A 113 -30.44 5.92 6.86
CA GLY A 113 -30.74 6.50 8.18
C GLY A 113 -31.37 7.90 8.11
N SER A 114 -31.31 8.54 6.94
CA SER A 114 -31.93 9.83 6.67
C SER A 114 -32.28 9.97 5.19
N LYS A 115 -32.93 11.09 4.83
CA LYS A 115 -33.29 11.42 3.44
C LYS A 115 -32.16 12.13 2.66
N ARG A 116 -30.97 12.32 3.26
CA ARG A 116 -29.87 13.02 2.60
C ARG A 116 -29.38 12.25 1.37
N THR A 117 -28.93 12.99 0.36
CA THR A 117 -28.41 12.46 -0.91
C THR A 117 -27.16 13.24 -1.29
N HIS A 118 -26.13 12.55 -1.78
CA HIS A 118 -24.85 13.14 -2.20
C HIS A 118 -24.26 14.13 -1.16
N ASN A 119 -24.20 13.69 0.10
CA ASN A 119 -23.75 14.50 1.22
C ASN A 119 -22.36 14.06 1.69
N TYR A 120 -21.52 15.02 2.06
CA TYR A 120 -20.17 14.78 2.57
C TYR A 120 -20.07 13.77 3.72
N ALA A 121 -21.07 13.72 4.62
CA ALA A 121 -21.09 12.77 5.74
C ALA A 121 -21.15 11.29 5.29
N ASP A 122 -21.55 11.04 4.05
CA ASP A 122 -21.65 9.71 3.43
C ASP A 122 -20.51 9.43 2.45
N ALA A 123 -19.39 10.14 2.61
CA ALA A 123 -18.19 9.90 1.82
C ALA A 123 -17.44 8.63 2.25
N ILE A 124 -16.66 8.09 1.33
CA ILE A 124 -15.69 7.02 1.52
C ILE A 124 -14.34 7.54 1.03
N TRP A 125 -13.29 7.34 1.82
CA TRP A 125 -11.93 7.68 1.40
C TRP A 125 -11.39 6.61 0.46
N LEU A 126 -11.01 6.98 -0.76
CA LEU A 126 -10.60 6.04 -1.80
C LEU A 126 -9.08 5.92 -1.99
N GLY A 127 -8.29 6.58 -1.14
CA GLY A 127 -6.83 6.51 -1.17
C GLY A 127 -6.15 7.83 -1.49
N GLY A 128 -4.82 7.82 -1.39
CA GLY A 128 -3.99 9.00 -1.48
C GLY A 128 -3.76 9.50 -2.90
N VAL A 129 -3.74 10.82 -3.09
CA VAL A 129 -3.39 11.53 -4.32
C VAL A 129 -2.67 12.82 -3.96
N LEU A 130 -1.71 13.24 -4.79
CA LEU A 130 -0.94 14.49 -4.57
C LEU A 130 -0.08 14.50 -3.28
N ASN A 131 0.18 13.34 -2.68
CA ASN A 131 1.10 13.22 -1.56
C ASN A 131 2.56 13.37 -2.02
N GLY A 132 3.47 13.57 -1.06
CA GLY A 132 4.90 13.65 -1.33
C GLY A 132 5.48 12.36 -1.94
N ALA A 133 6.72 12.45 -2.46
CA ALA A 133 7.40 11.30 -3.05
C ALA A 133 7.56 10.16 -2.01
N PRO A 134 7.20 8.91 -2.34
CA PRO A 134 7.25 7.81 -1.39
C PRO A 134 8.69 7.37 -1.09
N VAL A 135 8.99 7.13 0.18
CA VAL A 135 10.29 6.56 0.64
C VAL A 135 10.21 5.06 0.91
N GLN A 136 8.99 4.51 0.95
CA GLN A 136 8.66 3.10 1.13
C GLN A 136 7.64 2.73 0.05
N PHE A 137 7.94 1.73 -0.79
CA PHE A 137 7.07 1.39 -1.92
C PHE A 137 7.33 0.00 -2.50
N VAL A 138 6.33 -0.49 -3.24
CA VAL A 138 6.45 -1.56 -4.24
C VAL A 138 6.19 -0.93 -5.60
N GLU A 139 7.20 -0.94 -6.47
CA GLU A 139 7.14 -0.33 -7.81
C GLU A 139 7.23 -1.42 -8.87
N PHE A 140 6.26 -1.43 -9.78
CA PHE A 140 6.29 -2.20 -11.02
C PHE A 140 6.82 -1.29 -12.13
N ALA A 141 8.02 -1.57 -12.62
CA ALA A 141 8.68 -0.82 -13.69
C ALA A 141 9.00 -1.75 -14.87
N ASP A 142 9.54 -1.20 -15.96
CA ASP A 142 9.89 -1.99 -17.15
C ASP A 142 10.84 -3.14 -16.80
N ASN A 143 10.33 -4.37 -16.95
CA ASN A 143 11.04 -5.62 -16.68
C ASN A 143 11.59 -5.80 -15.24
N GLN A 144 11.07 -5.07 -14.23
CA GLN A 144 11.50 -5.24 -12.84
C GLN A 144 10.41 -4.90 -11.81
N ILE A 145 10.56 -5.46 -10.61
CA ILE A 145 9.79 -5.07 -9.42
C ILE A 145 10.79 -4.60 -8.35
N ARG A 146 10.55 -3.43 -7.76
CA ARG A 146 11.36 -2.90 -6.65
C ARG A 146 10.53 -2.87 -5.37
N VAL A 147 11.06 -3.48 -4.31
CA VAL A 147 10.48 -3.45 -2.96
C VAL A 147 11.46 -2.70 -2.06
N ILE A 148 11.08 -1.49 -1.64
CA ILE A 148 11.95 -0.58 -0.89
C ILE A 148 11.28 -0.25 0.45
N SER A 149 12.05 -0.39 1.54
CA SER A 149 11.66 0.00 2.89
C SER A 149 12.84 0.70 3.59
N PRO A 150 12.61 1.79 4.32
CA PRO A 150 13.67 2.50 5.04
C PRO A 150 14.16 1.75 6.29
N TRP A 151 13.46 0.69 6.73
CA TRP A 151 13.78 0.00 7.96
C TRP A 151 13.76 -1.52 7.85
N LYS A 152 12.58 -2.14 7.72
CA LYS A 152 12.41 -3.60 7.73
C LYS A 152 11.49 -4.04 6.59
N VAL A 153 11.84 -5.17 5.98
CA VAL A 153 10.93 -5.98 5.16
C VAL A 153 10.82 -7.34 5.82
N GLU A 154 9.60 -7.79 6.11
CA GLU A 154 9.32 -9.10 6.73
C GLU A 154 8.42 -9.91 5.80
N ILE A 155 8.82 -11.16 5.54
CA ILE A 155 8.08 -12.10 4.72
C ILE A 155 7.94 -13.37 5.55
N SER A 156 6.70 -13.76 5.85
CA SER A 156 6.37 -14.94 6.65
C SER A 156 5.40 -15.83 5.90
N ALA A 157 5.79 -17.09 5.73
CA ALA A 157 4.97 -18.14 5.15
C ALA A 157 5.46 -19.51 5.67
N PRO A 158 4.59 -20.54 5.74
CA PRO A 158 5.02 -21.89 6.07
C PRO A 158 6.05 -22.47 5.08
N GLU A 159 5.96 -22.05 3.81
CA GLU A 159 6.86 -22.46 2.73
C GLU A 159 7.24 -21.22 1.89
N GLY A 160 8.51 -21.12 1.50
CA GLY A 160 9.02 -20.02 0.69
C GLY A 160 9.93 -20.54 -0.42
N ILE A 161 9.66 -20.11 -1.66
CA ILE A 161 10.43 -20.51 -2.85
C ILE A 161 10.84 -19.26 -3.62
N VAL A 162 12.12 -19.12 -3.94
CA VAL A 162 12.65 -18.05 -4.80
C VAL A 162 13.35 -18.68 -6.00
N ASN A 163 12.75 -18.55 -7.18
CA ASN A 163 13.30 -19.10 -8.42
C ASN A 163 13.95 -17.98 -9.25
N ALA A 164 15.26 -18.08 -9.47
CA ALA A 164 16.01 -17.17 -10.34
C ALA A 164 16.93 -17.96 -11.28
N SER A 165 16.68 -17.90 -12.60
CA SER A 165 17.38 -18.71 -13.60
C SER A 165 18.79 -18.22 -13.95
N LYS A 166 19.13 -16.99 -13.59
CA LYS A 166 20.44 -16.38 -13.85
C LYS A 166 21.31 -16.33 -12.59
N SER A 167 20.80 -15.70 -11.53
CA SER A 167 21.53 -15.50 -10.28
C SER A 167 20.60 -15.11 -9.15
N PHE A 168 20.95 -15.50 -7.92
CA PHE A 168 20.37 -14.99 -6.69
C PHE A 168 21.50 -14.42 -5.81
N THR A 169 21.45 -13.12 -5.52
CA THR A 169 22.49 -12.41 -4.77
C THR A 169 21.90 -11.81 -3.51
N VAL A 170 22.55 -12.05 -2.36
CA VAL A 170 22.18 -11.48 -1.06
C VAL A 170 23.36 -10.66 -0.55
N ASN A 171 23.17 -9.34 -0.45
CA ASN A 171 24.19 -8.41 0.03
C ASN A 171 23.81 -7.94 1.43
N SER A 172 24.48 -8.46 2.46
CA SER A 172 24.28 -8.05 3.86
C SER A 172 25.57 -8.27 4.66
N PRO A 173 25.91 -7.40 5.62
CA PRO A 173 27.01 -7.66 6.56
C PRO A 173 26.85 -8.96 7.36
N LYS A 174 25.60 -9.44 7.53
CA LYS A 174 25.29 -10.70 8.20
C LYS A 174 24.15 -11.41 7.49
N ILE A 175 24.36 -12.67 7.14
CA ILE A 175 23.34 -13.58 6.60
C ILE A 175 23.23 -14.75 7.58
N ALA A 176 22.02 -15.06 8.04
CA ALA A 176 21.76 -16.17 8.95
C ALA A 176 20.83 -17.19 8.27
N LEU A 177 21.29 -18.43 8.18
CA LEU A 177 20.52 -19.60 7.74
C LEU A 177 20.42 -20.53 8.95
N ASN A 178 19.31 -20.46 9.68
CA ASN A 178 19.17 -21.13 10.99
C ASN A 178 18.72 -22.60 10.89
N GLY A 179 18.50 -23.11 9.68
CA GLY A 179 18.19 -24.50 9.40
C GLY A 179 19.27 -25.15 8.55
N ASP A 180 19.05 -26.41 8.18
CA ASP A 180 19.96 -27.14 7.30
C ASP A 180 20.08 -26.45 5.94
N ALA A 181 21.30 -26.30 5.46
CA ALA A 181 21.61 -25.69 4.17
C ALA A 181 22.20 -26.75 3.22
N ALA A 182 21.56 -26.96 2.08
CA ALA A 182 22.08 -27.81 1.01
C ALA A 182 22.64 -26.95 -0.13
N VAL A 183 23.92 -27.12 -0.44
CA VAL A 183 24.59 -26.50 -1.60
C VAL A 183 25.04 -27.63 -2.52
N SER A 184 24.35 -27.81 -3.65
CA SER A 184 24.57 -28.94 -4.56
C SER A 184 25.70 -28.73 -5.57
N GLN A 185 26.18 -27.50 -5.71
CA GLN A 185 27.31 -27.14 -6.56
C GLN A 185 28.53 -26.80 -5.69
N GLY A 186 29.42 -25.92 -6.16
CA GLY A 186 30.56 -25.46 -5.36
C GLY A 186 30.17 -24.46 -4.26
N LEU A 187 30.92 -24.48 -3.17
CA LEU A 187 30.92 -23.45 -2.13
C LEU A 187 32.32 -22.82 -2.07
N ASN A 188 32.41 -21.51 -2.28
CA ASN A 188 33.65 -20.76 -2.10
C ASN A 188 33.51 -19.80 -0.91
N VAL A 189 34.33 -19.99 0.12
CA VAL A 189 34.35 -19.13 1.31
C VAL A 189 35.70 -18.43 1.36
N THR A 190 35.68 -17.11 1.18
CA THR A 190 36.90 -16.28 1.21
C THR A 190 37.31 -15.87 2.62
N GLY A 191 36.36 -15.93 3.56
CA GLY A 191 36.60 -15.73 5.00
C GLY A 191 36.91 -17.04 5.73
N GLN A 192 37.02 -16.96 7.05
CA GLN A 192 37.14 -18.15 7.89
C GLN A 192 35.79 -18.87 7.99
N SER A 193 35.84 -20.20 8.08
CA SER A 193 34.69 -21.05 8.41
C SER A 193 34.91 -21.70 9.78
N GLU A 194 33.91 -21.66 10.63
CA GLU A 194 33.87 -22.39 11.90
C GLU A 194 32.85 -23.54 11.77
N LEU A 195 33.32 -24.78 11.90
CA LEU A 195 32.52 -26.00 11.76
C LEU A 195 32.53 -26.77 13.09
N SER A 196 31.83 -26.23 14.09
CA SER A 196 31.83 -26.78 15.46
C SER A 196 31.23 -28.19 15.56
N GLY A 197 30.34 -28.56 14.63
CA GLY A 197 29.79 -29.92 14.51
C GLY A 197 30.68 -30.90 13.74
N GLY A 198 31.83 -30.46 13.24
CA GLY A 198 32.72 -31.25 12.38
C GLY A 198 32.44 -31.07 10.88
N ALA A 199 33.24 -31.76 10.07
CA ALA A 199 33.15 -31.73 8.62
C ALA A 199 33.42 -33.13 8.06
N GLN A 200 32.71 -33.51 7.01
CA GLN A 200 32.99 -34.75 6.27
C GLN A 200 33.47 -34.40 4.86
N ILE A 201 34.58 -35.01 4.43
CA ILE A 201 35.14 -34.82 3.09
C ILE A 201 35.17 -36.18 2.39
N GLY A 202 34.39 -36.33 1.32
CA GLY A 202 34.33 -37.58 0.55
C GLY A 202 33.91 -38.80 1.39
N GLY A 203 33.04 -38.61 2.40
CA GLY A 203 32.61 -39.68 3.30
C GLY A 203 33.50 -39.89 4.54
N ILE A 204 34.64 -39.21 4.64
CA ILE A 204 35.58 -39.33 5.77
C ILE A 204 35.33 -38.18 6.75
N ASP A 205 35.06 -38.49 8.01
CA ASP A 205 34.95 -37.49 9.07
C ASP A 205 36.32 -36.88 9.36
N PHE A 206 36.44 -35.57 9.15
CA PHE A 206 37.68 -34.84 9.32
C PHE A 206 38.14 -34.79 10.79
N GLY A 207 37.22 -34.85 11.76
CA GLY A 207 37.55 -34.85 13.19
C GLY A 207 38.24 -36.12 13.67
N TYR A 208 38.07 -37.24 12.95
CA TYR A 208 38.60 -38.56 13.34
C TYR A 208 39.47 -39.22 12.25
N HIS A 209 39.76 -38.52 11.15
CA HIS A 209 40.53 -39.12 10.06
C HIS A 209 41.96 -39.48 10.51
N VAL A 210 42.49 -40.56 9.93
CA VAL A 210 43.84 -41.05 10.21
C VAL A 210 44.61 -41.27 8.92
N HIS A 211 45.93 -41.16 9.00
CA HIS A 211 46.85 -41.50 7.92
C HIS A 211 47.55 -42.82 8.22
N SER A 212 47.39 -43.82 7.34
CA SER A 212 48.06 -45.13 7.46
C SER A 212 49.39 -45.17 6.69
N GLY A 213 50.23 -46.18 6.97
CA GLY A 213 51.47 -46.40 6.22
C GLY A 213 52.66 -45.51 6.61
N VAL A 214 52.57 -44.81 7.76
CA VAL A 214 53.65 -43.95 8.28
C VAL A 214 54.45 -44.66 9.39
N LYS A 215 55.76 -44.37 9.49
CA LYS A 215 56.60 -44.76 10.64
C LYS A 215 56.62 -43.62 11.65
N SER A 216 56.03 -43.84 12.82
CA SER A 216 55.98 -42.82 13.87
C SER A 216 57.40 -42.43 14.34
N GLY A 217 57.68 -41.13 14.33
CA GLY A 217 58.85 -40.52 14.96
C GLY A 217 58.46 -39.74 16.23
N GLY A 218 59.44 -39.20 16.94
CA GLY A 218 59.21 -38.37 18.15
C GLY A 218 58.96 -36.89 17.89
N SER A 219 59.01 -36.44 16.63
CA SER A 219 58.87 -35.03 16.26
C SER A 219 57.42 -34.68 15.91
N THR A 220 56.96 -33.50 16.33
CA THR A 220 55.73 -32.88 15.82
C THR A 220 56.01 -32.26 14.46
N THR A 221 55.17 -32.53 13.46
CA THR A 221 55.28 -31.87 12.16
C THR A 221 55.00 -30.38 12.31
N GLN A 222 55.49 -29.57 11.37
CA GLN A 222 54.98 -28.20 11.24
C GLN A 222 53.49 -28.22 10.86
N GLY A 223 52.83 -27.07 10.93
CA GLY A 223 51.46 -26.93 10.42
C GLY A 223 51.37 -27.25 8.92
N PRO A 224 50.16 -27.50 8.39
CA PRO A 224 49.95 -27.69 6.96
C PRO A 224 50.54 -26.53 6.15
N GLN A 225 51.21 -26.83 5.03
CA GLN A 225 51.66 -25.85 4.04
C GLN A 225 50.60 -25.64 2.97
#